data_AF-V3ZIJ5-F1
#
_entry.id   AF-V3ZIJ5-F1
#
_cell.length_a   1.000
_cell.length_b   1.000
_cell.length_c   1.000
_cell.angle_alpha   90.00
_cell.angle_beta   90.00
_cell.angle_gamma   90.00
#
_symmetry.space_group_name_H-M   'P 1'
#
loop_
_entity.id
_entity.type
_entity.pdbx_description
1 polymer ?
#
loop_
_entity_poly.entity_id
_entity_poly.type
_entity_poly.pdbx_seq_one_letter_code
_entity_poly.pdbx_strand_id
1 'polypeptide(L)'
;MPDQNDHCWLFTQTQLPAAPIDSGKRKELYFYPGGCAIVSSVGETETRMSIQNNFKLLNDILEKCVSDNIITKTEKENTTYAACFRRQDEIKEPFVNSNVLTDLGLHLHQVKQELVPCFYTAEWKQRLDTGVDDRDKFAHDFTSNVRTFTYSSIYRALHSNRSEQEKSIICDKFYKKYENALRNSYPPDLDSLNILQVAYVKKK
;
A
#
# COMPACT_ATOMS: atom_id res chain seq x y z
N MET A 1 26.10 -26.27 21.06
CA MET A 1 24.92 -25.48 21.45
C MET A 1 24.73 -24.42 20.38
N PRO A 2 23.57 -24.28 19.74
CA PRO A 2 23.37 -23.23 18.74
C PRO A 2 23.09 -21.90 19.45
N ASP A 3 23.89 -20.88 19.12
CA ASP A 3 23.75 -19.52 19.65
C ASP A 3 22.45 -18.86 19.18
N GLN A 4 21.87 -18.11 20.10
CA GLN A 4 20.45 -17.75 20.14
C GLN A 4 20.19 -16.28 19.75
N ASN A 5 20.96 -15.68 18.83
CA ASN A 5 20.97 -14.22 18.62
C ASN A 5 20.65 -13.71 17.19
N ASP A 6 20.01 -14.51 16.34
CA ASP A 6 19.49 -14.02 15.05
C ASP A 6 18.12 -13.35 15.24
N HIS A 7 18.11 -12.15 15.82
CA HIS A 7 16.91 -11.31 15.87
C HIS A 7 16.69 -10.64 14.50
N CYS A 8 15.86 -11.27 13.66
CA CYS A 8 15.41 -10.68 12.40
C CYS A 8 14.21 -9.77 12.65
N TRP A 9 14.34 -8.48 12.36
CA TRP A 9 13.23 -7.53 12.39
C TRP A 9 12.57 -7.45 11.02
N LEU A 10 11.25 -7.65 10.99
CA LEU A 10 10.42 -7.45 9.79
C LEU A 10 9.83 -6.03 9.83
N PHE A 11 10.16 -5.22 8.82
CA PHE A 11 9.57 -3.89 8.66
C PHE A 11 8.69 -3.87 7.41
N THR A 12 7.46 -3.33 7.54
CA THR A 12 6.56 -3.06 6.42
C THR A 12 6.51 -1.56 6.17
N GLN A 13 6.69 -1.16 4.90
CA GLN A 13 6.81 0.25 4.50
C GLN A 13 5.51 1.07 4.70
N THR A 14 4.36 0.42 4.92
CA THR A 14 3.05 1.06 5.11
C THR A 14 2.88 1.79 6.45
N GLN A 15 3.88 1.74 7.35
CA GLN A 15 3.79 2.31 8.70
C GLN A 15 4.64 3.58 8.92
N LEU A 16 5.25 4.16 7.89
CA LEU A 16 5.97 5.44 8.07
C LEU A 16 5.01 6.61 7.83
N PRO A 17 4.63 7.39 8.87
CA PRO A 17 3.76 8.55 8.68
C PRO A 17 4.46 9.62 7.84
N ALA A 18 3.74 10.18 6.88
CA ALA A 18 4.13 11.38 6.12
C ALA A 18 4.01 12.69 6.94
N ALA A 19 4.09 12.61 8.27
CA ALA A 19 4.09 13.77 9.15
C ALA A 19 5.53 14.29 9.31
N PRO A 20 5.73 15.61 9.54
CA PRO A 20 7.02 16.09 10.02
C PRO A 20 7.33 15.33 11.31
N ILE A 21 8.43 14.59 11.31
CA ILE A 21 8.93 13.92 12.50
C ILE A 21 9.20 15.02 13.51
N ASP A 22 8.37 15.06 14.56
CA ASP A 22 8.58 15.90 15.74
C ASP A 22 10.04 15.74 16.21
N SER A 23 10.74 16.87 16.28
CA SER A 23 12.19 16.99 16.49
C SER A 23 12.67 16.59 17.89
N GLY A 24 11.91 15.76 18.60
CA GLY A 24 12.16 15.41 20.00
C GLY A 24 13.00 14.16 20.23
N LYS A 25 12.69 13.03 19.56
CA LYS A 25 13.43 11.76 19.71
C LYS A 25 13.23 10.89 18.45
N ARG A 26 14.21 10.88 17.54
CA ARG A 26 14.28 9.80 16.54
C ARG A 26 14.45 8.50 17.32
N LYS A 27 13.54 7.53 17.15
CA LYS A 27 13.83 6.15 17.54
C LYS A 27 14.95 5.68 16.63
N GLU A 28 16.16 5.60 17.16
CA GLU A 28 17.29 5.02 16.45
C GLU A 28 17.05 3.51 16.33
N LEU A 29 17.11 3.00 15.11
CA LEU A 29 17.12 1.58 14.83
C LEU A 29 18.55 1.08 15.05
N TYR A 30 18.76 0.32 16.12
CA TYR A 30 20.05 -0.28 16.42
C TYR A 30 20.18 -1.64 15.74
N PHE A 31 21.21 -1.79 14.90
CA PHE A 31 21.63 -3.07 14.34
C PHE A 31 22.84 -3.59 15.11
N TYR A 32 22.69 -4.71 15.79
CA TYR A 32 23.83 -5.39 16.40
C TYR A 32 24.81 -5.87 15.32
N PRO A 33 26.13 -5.84 15.55
CA PRO A 33 27.09 -6.51 14.68
C PRO A 33 26.70 -7.98 14.45
N GLY A 34 26.66 -8.43 13.20
CA GLY A 34 26.17 -9.74 12.79
C GLY A 34 24.65 -9.83 12.58
N GLY A 35 23.88 -8.84 13.02
CA GLY A 35 22.42 -8.81 12.88
C GLY A 35 21.93 -8.60 11.44
N CYS A 36 20.64 -8.86 11.22
CA CYS A 36 20.02 -8.70 9.91
C CYS A 36 18.61 -8.09 9.97
N ALA A 37 18.20 -7.46 8.87
CA ALA A 37 16.83 -7.03 8.64
C ALA A 37 16.29 -7.59 7.33
N ILE A 38 15.00 -7.93 7.37
CA ILE A 38 14.21 -8.24 6.18
C ILE A 38 13.23 -7.08 6.02
N VAL A 39 13.39 -6.34 4.93
CA VAL A 39 12.49 -5.24 4.55
C VAL A 39 11.58 -5.73 3.46
N SER A 40 10.27 -5.64 3.70
CA SER A 40 9.24 -6.06 2.76
C SER A 40 8.41 -4.85 2.33
N SER A 41 8.28 -4.65 1.02
CA SER A 41 7.51 -3.55 0.43
C SER A 41 6.70 -3.98 -0.78
N VAL A 42 5.68 -3.18 -1.11
CA VAL A 42 5.03 -3.27 -2.42
C VAL A 42 5.93 -2.55 -3.42
N GLY A 43 6.35 -3.29 -4.45
CA GLY A 43 7.26 -2.83 -5.47
C GLY A 43 6.60 -2.34 -6.73
N GLU A 44 7.44 -1.86 -7.64
CA GLU A 44 7.08 -1.49 -9.00
C GLU A 44 7.73 -2.44 -10.03
N THR A 45 6.97 -2.83 -11.06
CA THR A 45 7.44 -3.49 -12.28
C THR A 45 7.08 -2.62 -13.49
N GLU A 46 7.68 -2.93 -14.64
CA GLU A 46 7.29 -2.33 -15.93
C GLU A 46 5.82 -2.63 -16.30
N THR A 47 5.27 -3.75 -15.83
CA THR A 47 3.89 -4.20 -16.09
C THR A 47 2.91 -3.64 -15.07
N ARG A 48 2.61 -2.35 -15.24
CA ARG A 48 1.96 -1.45 -14.28
C ARG A 48 0.43 -1.58 -14.13
N MET A 49 -0.21 -2.53 -14.81
CA MET A 49 -1.66 -2.47 -15.05
C MET A 49 -2.52 -2.57 -13.78
N SER A 50 -2.18 -3.43 -12.83
CA SER A 50 -3.05 -3.75 -11.68
C SER A 50 -3.18 -2.61 -10.65
N ILE A 51 -2.04 -2.08 -10.17
CA ILE A 51 -2.00 -0.99 -9.18
C ILE A 51 -2.56 0.29 -9.81
N GLN A 52 -2.19 0.59 -11.05
CA GLN A 52 -2.72 1.76 -11.76
C GLN A 52 -4.24 1.68 -11.93
N ASN A 53 -4.77 0.51 -12.26
CA ASN A 53 -6.21 0.34 -12.40
C ASN A 53 -6.96 0.53 -11.08
N ASN A 54 -6.38 0.12 -9.96
CA ASN A 54 -6.96 0.40 -8.65
C ASN A 54 -7.00 1.91 -8.35
N PHE A 55 -5.88 2.62 -8.52
CA PHE A 55 -5.85 4.07 -8.31
C PHE A 55 -6.70 4.84 -9.31
N LYS A 56 -6.81 4.35 -10.55
CA LYS A 56 -7.74 4.86 -11.55
C LYS A 56 -9.18 4.71 -11.09
N LEU A 57 -9.57 3.53 -10.60
CA LEU A 57 -10.91 3.32 -10.06
C LEU A 57 -11.19 4.26 -8.88
N LEU A 58 -10.25 4.40 -7.94
CA LEU A 58 -10.38 5.35 -6.83
C LEU A 58 -10.65 6.79 -7.34
N ASN A 59 -9.87 7.25 -8.33
CA ASN A 59 -10.07 8.56 -8.92
C ASN A 59 -11.41 8.68 -9.65
N ASP A 60 -11.82 7.66 -10.41
CA ASP A 60 -13.10 7.65 -11.12
C ASP A 60 -14.28 7.70 -10.13
N ILE A 61 -14.16 7.08 -8.94
CA ILE A 61 -15.16 7.23 -7.87
C ILE A 61 -15.14 8.63 -7.26
N LEU A 62 -13.97 9.25 -7.08
CA LEU A 62 -13.89 10.65 -6.63
C LEU A 62 -14.58 11.59 -7.63
N GLU A 63 -14.38 11.39 -8.94
CA GLU A 63 -15.08 12.17 -9.98
C GLU A 63 -16.61 12.01 -9.91
N LYS A 64 -17.08 10.78 -9.67
CA LYS A 64 -18.52 10.53 -9.45
C LYS A 64 -19.03 11.23 -8.19
N CYS A 65 -18.26 11.22 -7.10
CA CYS A 65 -18.61 11.94 -5.89
C CYS A 65 -18.67 13.47 -6.09
N VAL A 66 -17.84 14.03 -6.96
CA VAL A 66 -17.93 15.45 -7.37
C VAL A 66 -19.21 15.68 -8.19
N SER A 67 -19.45 14.84 -9.19
CA SER A 67 -20.63 14.94 -10.07
C SER A 67 -21.95 14.84 -9.30
N ASP A 68 -21.97 14.00 -8.26
CA ASP A 68 -23.13 13.80 -7.39
C ASP A 68 -23.24 14.84 -6.25
N ASN A 69 -22.39 15.87 -6.24
CA ASN A 69 -22.31 16.90 -5.19
C ASN A 69 -22.07 16.35 -3.77
N ILE A 70 -21.40 15.20 -3.65
CA ILE A 70 -21.02 14.61 -2.35
C ILE A 70 -19.77 15.31 -1.81
N ILE A 71 -18.79 15.55 -2.69
CA ILE A 71 -17.57 16.31 -2.40
C ILE A 71 -17.42 17.44 -3.42
N THR A 72 -16.64 18.46 -3.07
CA THR A 72 -16.27 19.53 -4.00
C THR A 72 -15.09 19.13 -4.87
N LYS A 73 -14.88 19.86 -5.97
CA LYS A 73 -13.69 19.69 -6.82
C LYS A 73 -12.38 19.90 -6.02
N THR A 74 -12.34 20.89 -5.15
CA THR A 74 -11.18 21.17 -4.29
C THR A 74 -10.88 20.04 -3.32
N GLU A 75 -11.91 19.42 -2.71
CA GLU A 75 -11.72 18.26 -1.84
C GLU A 75 -11.17 17.05 -2.61
N LYS A 76 -11.60 16.86 -3.87
CA LYS A 76 -10.98 15.86 -4.75
C LYS A 76 -9.52 16.19 -5.04
N GLU A 77 -9.22 17.42 -5.45
CA GLU A 77 -7.85 17.87 -5.77
C GLU A 77 -6.90 17.76 -4.56
N ASN A 78 -7.42 17.94 -3.34
CA ASN A 78 -6.68 17.77 -2.09
C ASN A 78 -6.49 16.30 -1.68
N THR A 79 -7.18 15.35 -2.33
CA THR A 79 -7.07 13.93 -2.00
C THR A 79 -5.77 13.36 -2.56
N THR A 80 -4.78 13.16 -1.70
CA THR A 80 -3.49 12.55 -2.05
C THR A 80 -3.27 11.24 -1.30
N TYR A 81 -2.97 10.17 -2.02
CA TYR A 81 -2.58 8.89 -1.43
C TYR A 81 -1.06 8.83 -1.23
N ALA A 82 -0.62 8.66 0.01
CA ALA A 82 0.80 8.53 0.33
C ALA A 82 1.29 7.10 0.01
N ALA A 83 1.41 6.77 -1.29
CA ALA A 83 1.92 5.50 -1.77
C ALA A 83 3.15 5.73 -2.66
N CYS A 84 4.27 5.12 -2.29
CA CYS A 84 5.51 5.13 -3.07
C CYS A 84 5.94 3.69 -3.31
N PHE A 85 5.73 3.22 -4.53
CA PHE A 85 6.18 1.91 -5.00
C PHE A 85 7.55 2.12 -5.64
N ARG A 86 8.59 1.49 -5.09
CA ARG A 86 9.95 1.61 -5.61
C ARG A 86 10.24 0.50 -6.58
N ARG A 87 11.04 0.78 -7.60
CA ARG A 87 11.66 -0.25 -8.44
C ARG A 87 12.84 -0.89 -7.72
N GLN A 88 13.25 -2.06 -8.21
CA GLN A 88 14.35 -2.81 -7.59
C GLN A 88 15.69 -2.06 -7.64
N ASP A 89 15.95 -1.30 -8.71
CA ASP A 89 17.12 -0.43 -8.87
C ASP A 89 17.12 0.68 -7.81
N GLU A 90 15.98 1.31 -7.54
CA GLU A 90 15.84 2.38 -6.54
C GLU A 90 16.06 1.88 -5.09
N ILE A 91 15.81 0.59 -4.83
CA ILE A 91 16.14 -0.03 -3.54
C ILE A 91 17.64 -0.34 -3.43
N LYS A 92 18.27 -0.70 -4.54
CA LYS A 92 19.71 -1.03 -4.60
C LYS A 92 20.59 0.22 -4.57
N GLU A 93 20.12 1.33 -5.13
CA GLU A 93 20.86 2.57 -5.32
C GLU A 93 21.63 3.04 -4.08
N PRO A 94 21.04 3.09 -2.86
CA PRO A 94 21.73 3.57 -1.66
C PRO A 94 22.89 2.68 -1.19
N PHE A 95 23.00 1.46 -1.71
CA PHE A 95 24.07 0.50 -1.39
C PHE A 95 25.12 0.39 -2.49
N VAL A 96 24.84 0.93 -3.69
CA VAL A 96 25.72 0.83 -4.87
C VAL A 96 26.39 2.16 -5.17
N ASN A 97 25.65 3.26 -5.11
CA ASN A 97 26.12 4.59 -5.51
C ASN A 97 26.42 5.52 -4.33
N SER A 98 26.31 5.01 -3.10
CA SER A 98 26.55 5.76 -1.87
C SER A 98 27.25 4.88 -0.85
N ASN A 99 28.16 5.48 -0.09
CA ASN A 99 28.85 4.80 1.01
C ASN A 99 28.13 4.97 2.35
N VAL A 100 27.05 5.77 2.43
CA VAL A 100 26.40 6.10 3.70
C VAL A 100 25.97 4.85 4.46
N LEU A 101 25.36 3.87 3.78
CA LEU A 101 24.91 2.64 4.42
C LEU A 101 26.07 1.68 4.73
N THR A 102 27.07 1.61 3.84
CA THR A 102 28.24 0.76 4.05
C THR A 102 29.16 1.28 5.15
N ASP A 103 29.27 2.60 5.32
CA ASP A 103 30.01 3.25 6.40
C ASP A 103 29.34 3.00 7.76
N LEU A 104 28.01 2.83 7.75
CA LEU A 104 27.25 2.31 8.89
C LEU A 104 27.36 0.78 9.04
N GLY A 105 28.14 0.10 8.20
CA GLY A 105 28.33 -1.35 8.14
C GLY A 105 27.10 -2.13 7.68
N LEU A 106 26.11 -1.46 7.07
CA LEU A 106 24.95 -2.11 6.48
C LEU A 106 25.25 -2.51 5.04
N HIS A 107 25.06 -3.79 4.74
CA HIS A 107 25.30 -4.35 3.41
C HIS A 107 24.04 -5.01 2.88
N LEU A 108 23.65 -4.64 1.66
CA LEU A 108 22.61 -5.33 0.94
C LEU A 108 23.12 -6.70 0.50
N HIS A 109 22.47 -7.75 0.98
CA HIS A 109 22.85 -9.13 0.65
C HIS A 109 22.00 -9.68 -0.49
N GLN A 110 20.70 -9.40 -0.49
CA GLN A 110 19.78 -9.86 -1.52
C GLN A 110 18.61 -8.92 -1.68
N VAL A 111 18.14 -8.75 -2.92
CA VAL A 111 16.81 -8.22 -3.21
C VAL A 111 16.09 -9.22 -4.10
N LYS A 112 14.90 -9.65 -3.70
CA LYS A 112 13.98 -10.42 -4.53
C LYS A 112 12.75 -9.58 -4.83
N GLN A 113 12.18 -9.82 -6.01
CA GLN A 113 10.93 -9.23 -6.44
C GLN A 113 10.10 -10.32 -7.07
N GLU A 114 8.87 -10.50 -6.57
CA GLU A 114 7.97 -11.55 -7.05
C GLU A 114 6.58 -10.96 -7.28
N LEU A 115 5.91 -11.43 -8.33
CA LEU A 115 4.53 -11.12 -8.60
C LEU A 115 3.66 -12.01 -7.70
N VAL A 116 2.89 -11.39 -6.81
CA VAL A 116 2.01 -12.11 -5.89
C VAL A 116 0.57 -11.89 -6.32
N PRO A 117 -0.22 -12.97 -6.51
CA PRO A 117 -1.64 -12.85 -6.80
C PRO A 117 -2.36 -12.01 -5.74
N CYS A 118 -3.35 -11.22 -6.17
CA CYS A 118 -4.24 -10.60 -5.20
C CYS A 118 -5.06 -11.69 -4.50
N PHE A 119 -4.93 -11.78 -3.16
CA PHE A 119 -5.63 -12.78 -2.35
C PHE A 119 -7.14 -12.81 -2.63
N TYR A 120 -7.80 -11.65 -2.60
CA TYR A 120 -9.25 -11.54 -2.80
C TYR A 120 -9.69 -11.99 -4.19
N THR A 121 -8.92 -11.61 -5.22
CA THR A 121 -9.18 -12.01 -6.61
C THR A 121 -8.97 -13.50 -6.81
N ALA A 122 -7.89 -14.06 -6.24
CA ALA A 122 -7.58 -15.48 -6.32
C ALA A 122 -8.64 -16.34 -5.62
N GLU A 123 -9.08 -15.94 -4.42
CA GLU A 123 -10.15 -16.62 -3.67
C GLU A 123 -11.46 -16.62 -4.48
N TRP A 124 -11.86 -15.47 -5.03
CA TRP A 124 -13.07 -15.38 -5.84
C TRP A 124 -13.00 -16.25 -7.10
N LYS A 125 -11.88 -16.23 -7.83
CA LYS A 125 -11.68 -17.06 -9.02
C LYS A 125 -11.72 -18.56 -8.70
N GLN A 126 -11.06 -18.98 -7.62
CA GLN A 126 -11.09 -20.37 -7.19
C GLN A 126 -12.52 -20.84 -6.89
N ARG A 127 -13.35 -19.98 -6.28
CA ARG A 127 -14.76 -20.30 -6.03
C ARG A 127 -15.58 -20.31 -7.31
N LEU A 128 -15.32 -19.36 -8.22
CA LEU A 128 -15.97 -19.30 -9.52
C LEU A 128 -15.71 -20.57 -10.34
N ASP A 129 -14.50 -21.12 -10.30
CA ASP A 129 -14.12 -22.38 -10.95
C ASP A 129 -14.89 -23.59 -10.40
N THR A 130 -15.36 -23.50 -9.16
CA THR A 130 -16.25 -24.52 -8.53
C THR A 130 -17.74 -24.23 -8.73
N GLY A 131 -18.08 -23.22 -9.54
CA GLY A 131 -19.45 -22.83 -9.88
C GLY A 131 -20.10 -21.81 -8.94
N VAL A 132 -19.34 -21.24 -8.00
CA VAL A 132 -19.85 -20.30 -6.98
C VAL A 132 -19.38 -18.88 -7.30
N ASP A 133 -20.26 -18.02 -7.81
CA ASP A 133 -19.96 -16.59 -8.03
C ASP A 133 -20.14 -15.78 -6.74
N ASP A 134 -19.09 -15.74 -5.93
CA ASP A 134 -19.03 -15.03 -4.63
C ASP A 134 -18.66 -13.54 -4.78
N ARG A 135 -19.10 -12.88 -5.86
CA ARG A 135 -18.66 -11.52 -6.20
C ARG A 135 -18.96 -10.48 -5.13
N ASP A 136 -20.07 -10.62 -4.42
CA ASP A 136 -20.43 -9.70 -3.35
C ASP A 136 -19.43 -9.74 -2.20
N LYS A 137 -18.98 -10.95 -1.84
CA LYS A 137 -17.92 -11.14 -0.84
C LYS A 137 -16.61 -10.55 -1.33
N PHE A 138 -16.22 -10.80 -2.57
CA PHE A 138 -15.03 -10.19 -3.18
C PHE A 138 -15.06 -8.66 -3.10
N ALA A 139 -16.15 -8.04 -3.58
CA ALA A 139 -16.28 -6.59 -3.61
C ALA A 139 -16.20 -5.99 -2.20
N HIS A 140 -16.86 -6.62 -1.23
CA HIS A 140 -16.83 -6.20 0.17
C HIS A 140 -15.43 -6.27 0.77
N ASP A 141 -14.78 -7.45 0.68
CA ASP A 141 -13.49 -7.70 1.30
C ASP A 141 -12.37 -6.85 0.67
N PHE A 142 -12.38 -6.71 -0.65
CA PHE A 142 -11.42 -5.87 -1.36
C PHE A 142 -11.64 -4.39 -1.02
N THR A 143 -12.89 -3.92 -0.95
CA THR A 143 -13.19 -2.54 -0.53
C THR A 143 -12.72 -2.28 0.91
N SER A 144 -12.93 -3.24 1.81
CA SER A 144 -12.46 -3.18 3.19
C SER A 144 -10.92 -3.06 3.26
N ASN A 145 -10.20 -3.84 2.45
CA ASN A 145 -8.76 -3.72 2.31
C ASN A 145 -8.33 -2.33 1.83
N VAL A 146 -8.93 -1.83 0.75
CA VAL A 146 -8.61 -0.51 0.18
C VAL A 146 -8.84 0.60 1.19
N ARG A 147 -9.92 0.51 1.98
CA ARG A 147 -10.24 1.46 3.05
C ARG A 147 -9.10 1.60 4.06
N THR A 148 -8.38 0.52 4.39
CA THR A 148 -7.32 0.54 5.40
C THR A 148 -6.18 1.52 5.08
N PHE A 149 -5.87 1.74 3.80
CA PHE A 149 -4.77 2.61 3.38
C PHE A 149 -5.21 3.90 2.67
N THR A 150 -6.51 4.07 2.39
CA THR A 150 -7.02 5.27 1.69
C THR A 150 -7.95 6.14 2.54
N TYR A 151 -8.53 5.62 3.63
CA TYR A 151 -9.53 6.34 4.43
C TYR A 151 -9.02 7.67 4.96
N SER A 152 -7.83 7.67 5.58
CA SER A 152 -7.25 8.88 6.17
C SER A 152 -6.95 9.96 5.13
N SER A 153 -6.50 9.58 3.94
CA SER A 153 -6.27 10.51 2.82
C SER A 153 -7.55 11.22 2.39
N ILE A 154 -8.63 10.46 2.16
CA ILE A 154 -9.92 11.03 1.75
C ILE A 154 -10.49 11.89 2.88
N TYR A 155 -10.51 11.37 4.10
CA TYR A 155 -11.06 12.06 5.27
C TYR A 155 -10.40 13.42 5.52
N ARG A 156 -9.06 13.48 5.41
CA ARG A 156 -8.28 14.70 5.63
C ARG A 156 -8.40 15.71 4.48
N ALA A 157 -8.75 15.27 3.28
CA ALA A 157 -8.95 16.14 2.12
C ALA A 157 -10.28 16.91 2.18
N LEU A 158 -11.24 16.43 2.99
CA LEU A 158 -12.52 17.10 3.20
C LEU A 158 -12.35 18.41 3.98
N HIS A 159 -13.17 19.39 3.64
CA HIS A 159 -13.06 20.74 4.20
C HIS A 159 -13.21 20.72 5.73
N SER A 160 -12.45 21.58 6.42
CA SER A 160 -12.49 21.77 7.87
C SER A 160 -13.86 22.20 8.42
N ASN A 161 -14.76 22.71 7.57
CA ASN A 161 -16.07 23.21 7.98
C ASN A 161 -17.11 22.10 8.07
N ARG A 162 -16.82 20.91 7.53
CA ARG A 162 -17.65 19.72 7.69
C ARG A 162 -17.47 19.15 9.08
N SER A 163 -18.58 18.73 9.70
CA SER A 163 -18.51 17.99 10.97
C SER A 163 -17.82 16.64 10.78
N GLU A 164 -17.29 16.08 11.86
CA GLU A 164 -16.64 14.75 11.81
C GLU A 164 -17.65 13.66 11.38
N GLN A 165 -18.91 13.78 11.79
CA GLN A 165 -20.00 12.89 11.38
C GLN A 165 -20.26 12.99 9.86
N GLU A 166 -20.29 14.21 9.33
CA GLU A 166 -20.49 14.44 7.90
C GLU A 166 -19.33 13.86 7.07
N LYS A 167 -18.08 14.06 7.51
CA LYS A 167 -16.91 13.46 6.87
C LYS A 167 -16.96 11.94 6.88
N SER A 168 -17.37 11.33 7.98
CA SER A 168 -17.57 9.87 8.07
C SER A 168 -18.61 9.40 7.06
N ILE A 169 -19.77 10.06 6.99
CA ILE A 169 -20.85 9.71 6.05
C ILE A 169 -20.38 9.83 4.59
N ILE A 170 -19.59 10.86 4.27
CA ILE A 170 -19.02 11.04 2.93
C ILE A 170 -18.08 9.90 2.59
N CYS A 171 -17.19 9.52 3.51
CA CYS A 171 -16.30 8.38 3.32
C CYS A 171 -17.09 7.09 3.10
N ASP A 172 -18.13 6.83 3.90
CA ASP A 172 -18.97 5.64 3.73
C ASP A 172 -19.69 5.64 2.37
N LYS A 173 -20.18 6.80 1.89
CA LYS A 173 -20.75 6.93 0.54
C LYS A 173 -19.73 6.65 -0.55
N PHE A 174 -18.50 7.12 -0.38
CA PHE A 174 -17.39 6.84 -1.31
C PHE A 174 -17.13 5.33 -1.40
N TYR A 175 -16.91 4.65 -0.27
CA TYR A 175 -16.63 3.21 -0.27
C TYR A 175 -17.79 2.37 -0.77
N LYS A 176 -19.03 2.78 -0.49
CA LYS A 176 -20.21 2.11 -1.06
C LYS A 176 -20.26 2.21 -2.58
N LYS A 177 -19.88 3.35 -3.16
CA LYS A 177 -19.77 3.52 -4.62
C LYS A 177 -18.63 2.68 -5.20
N TYR A 178 -17.51 2.62 -4.51
CA TYR A 178 -16.36 1.81 -4.88
C TYR A 178 -16.69 0.31 -4.87
N GLU A 179 -17.31 -0.20 -3.80
CA GLU A 179 -17.78 -1.58 -3.69
C GLU A 179 -18.77 -1.94 -4.82
N ASN A 180 -19.74 -1.06 -5.08
CA ASN A 180 -20.70 -1.26 -6.17
C ASN A 180 -20.01 -1.28 -7.54
N ALA A 181 -18.94 -0.50 -7.74
CA ALA A 181 -18.20 -0.53 -9.00
C ALA A 181 -17.47 -1.87 -9.19
N LEU A 182 -16.86 -2.43 -8.13
CA LEU A 182 -16.26 -3.77 -8.18
C LEU A 182 -17.28 -4.89 -8.42
N ARG A 183 -18.48 -4.76 -7.84
CA ARG A 183 -19.58 -5.70 -8.07
C ARG A 183 -20.03 -5.70 -9.55
N ASN A 184 -20.16 -4.51 -10.14
CA ASN A 184 -20.72 -4.34 -11.47
C ASN A 184 -19.70 -4.51 -12.60
N SER A 185 -18.44 -4.21 -12.33
CA SER A 185 -17.34 -4.37 -13.27
C SER A 185 -16.18 -5.01 -12.54
N TYR A 186 -15.81 -6.21 -12.97
CA TYR A 186 -14.52 -6.79 -12.62
C TYR A 186 -13.45 -6.07 -13.44
N PRO A 187 -12.53 -5.30 -12.83
CA PRO A 187 -11.40 -4.77 -13.57
C PRO A 187 -10.52 -5.96 -13.97
N PRO A 188 -10.30 -6.22 -15.27
CA PRO A 188 -9.61 -7.43 -15.75
C PRO A 188 -8.18 -7.59 -15.22
N ASP A 189 -7.58 -6.56 -14.60
CA ASP A 189 -6.19 -6.57 -14.16
C ASP A 189 -6.01 -6.52 -12.62
N LEU A 190 -7.02 -6.83 -11.79
CA LEU A 190 -6.81 -6.96 -10.33
C LEU A 190 -6.10 -8.27 -9.92
N ASP A 191 -5.62 -9.05 -10.88
CA ASP A 191 -5.02 -10.36 -10.66
C ASP A 191 -3.67 -10.34 -9.95
N SER A 192 -2.92 -9.25 -10.09
CA SER A 192 -1.54 -9.17 -9.59
C SER A 192 -1.27 -7.82 -8.93
N LEU A 193 -2.07 -7.50 -7.92
CA LEU A 193 -2.00 -6.20 -7.23
C LEU A 193 -0.70 -5.98 -6.47
N ASN A 194 -0.01 -7.05 -6.08
CA ASN A 194 1.12 -6.97 -5.16
C ASN A 194 2.39 -7.48 -5.84
N ILE A 195 3.34 -6.58 -5.99
CA ILE A 195 4.73 -6.94 -6.26
C ILE A 195 5.40 -6.99 -4.90
N LEU A 196 5.74 -8.18 -4.41
CA LEU A 196 6.45 -8.30 -3.14
C LEU A 196 7.94 -8.09 -3.41
N GLN A 197 8.50 -7.05 -2.81
CA GLN A 197 9.95 -6.83 -2.78
C GLN A 197 10.48 -7.14 -1.40
N VAL A 198 11.50 -7.99 -1.33
CA VAL A 198 12.16 -8.37 -0.09
C VAL A 198 13.64 -8.04 -0.19
N ALA A 199 14.10 -7.11 0.64
CA ALA A 199 15.50 -6.75 0.78
C ALA A 199 16.06 -7.32 2.08
N TYR A 200 17.16 -8.06 1.97
CA TYR A 200 17.88 -8.62 3.10
C TYR A 200 19.17 -7.82 3.33
N VAL A 201 19.26 -7.19 4.50
CA VAL A 201 20.38 -6.32 4.89
C VAL A 201 21.09 -6.92 6.09
N LYS A 202 22.42 -6.98 6.03
CA LYS A 202 23.28 -7.48 7.11
C LYS A 202 24.13 -6.36 7.69
N LYS A 203 24.27 -6.34 9.01
CA LYS A 203 25.22 -5.50 9.72
C LYS A 203 26.53 -6.25 9.89
N LYS A 204 27.60 -5.75 9.27
CA LYS A 204 28.97 -6.16 9.57
C LYS A 204 29.54 -5.32 10.70
#